data_AF-A0A1F8KHP9-F1
#
_entry.id   AF-A0A1F8KHP9-F1
#
_cell.length_a   1.000
_cell.length_b   1.000
_cell.length_c   1.000
_cell.angle_alpha   90.00
_cell.angle_beta   90.00
_cell.angle_gamma   90.00
#
_symmetry.space_group_name_H-M   'P 1'
#
loop_
_entity.id
_entity.type
_entity.pdbx_description
1 polymer ?
#
loop_
_entity_poly.entity_id
_entity_poly.type
_entity_poly.pdbx_seq_one_letter_code
_entity_poly.pdbx_strand_id
1 'polypeptide(L)'
;MGHNLKRKLILALLVTLASLYLATLVYAQGTTPGYPTDNDVNQIAKKLYCPVCPNTPLDVCETQACKDWRGQIRDQLSEGWTEQQVIDYFVAQYGERVLAEPQRKGFTSLVWLFPVIAALLGLWISYEILKGWRAKKQVTIPIVENSQISPEVLAKIEEEIRKLN
;
A
#
# COMPACT_ATOMS: atom_id res chain seq x y z
N MET A 1 1.11 18.92 39.18
CA MET A 1 2.31 18.29 38.59
C MET A 1 2.17 17.89 37.10
N GLY A 2 1.03 18.12 36.42
CA GLY A 2 0.82 17.69 35.02
C GLY A 2 1.21 18.69 33.90
N HIS A 3 1.42 19.97 34.22
CA HIS A 3 1.69 21.02 33.23
C HIS A 3 3.09 20.92 32.59
N ASN A 4 4.07 20.46 33.36
CA ASN A 4 5.45 20.28 32.89
C ASN A 4 5.61 19.07 31.96
N LEU A 5 4.79 18.03 32.13
CA LEU A 5 4.83 16.83 31.28
C LEU A 5 4.22 17.12 29.90
N LYS A 6 3.08 17.82 29.85
CA LYS A 6 2.48 18.27 28.58
C LYS A 6 3.39 19.22 27.80
N ARG A 7 4.08 20.14 28.48
CA ARG A 7 5.05 21.05 27.84
C ARG A 7 6.27 20.32 27.27
N LYS A 8 6.81 19.31 27.99
CA LYS A 8 7.90 18.47 27.48
C LYS A 8 7.48 17.62 26.28
N LEU A 9 6.25 17.09 26.28
CA LEU A 9 5.70 16.33 25.14
C LEU A 9 5.48 17.21 23.91
N ILE A 10 4.96 18.43 24.08
CA ILE A 10 4.77 19.38 22.97
C ILE A 10 6.13 19.81 22.39
N LEU A 11 7.12 20.10 23.25
CA LEU A 11 8.47 20.44 22.80
C LEU A 11 9.16 19.27 22.08
N ALA A 12 9.01 18.04 22.58
CA ALA A 12 9.53 16.85 21.92
C ALA A 12 8.89 16.65 20.54
N LEU A 13 7.56 16.80 20.43
CA LEU A 13 6.82 16.69 19.17
C LEU A 13 7.25 17.75 18.15
N LEU A 14 7.44 19.01 18.60
CA LEU A 14 7.90 20.10 17.75
C LEU A 14 9.34 19.88 17.27
N VAL A 15 10.22 19.36 18.13
CA VAL A 15 11.61 19.02 17.76
C VAL A 15 11.64 17.86 16.77
N THR A 16 10.81 16.83 16.95
CA THR A 16 10.71 15.72 16.00
C THR A 16 10.16 16.17 14.65
N LEU A 17 9.15 17.04 14.63
CA LEU A 17 8.62 17.60 13.38
C LEU A 17 9.64 18.49 12.68
N ALA A 18 10.35 19.34 13.43
CA ALA A 18 11.39 20.20 12.87
C ALA A 18 12.57 19.40 12.30
N SER A 19 12.98 18.32 12.97
CA SER A 19 13.99 17.38 12.47
C SER A 19 13.54 16.68 11.18
N LEU A 20 12.28 16.22 11.12
CA LEU A 20 11.71 15.65 9.90
C LEU A 20 11.68 16.68 8.75
N TYR A 21 11.36 17.94 9.06
CA TYR A 21 11.30 19.01 8.06
C TYR A 21 12.69 19.32 7.49
N LEU A 22 13.71 19.42 8.36
CA LEU A 22 15.10 19.64 7.94
C LEU A 22 15.65 18.48 7.08
N ALA A 23 15.25 17.24 7.36
CA ALA A 23 15.63 16.09 6.54
C ALA A 23 15.15 16.21 5.09
N THR A 24 13.99 16.84 4.83
CA THR A 24 13.50 17.05 3.46
C THR A 24 14.37 18.04 2.65
N LEU A 25 15.00 19.02 3.31
CA LEU A 25 15.85 20.02 2.64
C LEU A 25 17.22 19.46 2.24
N VAL A 26 17.70 18.41 2.92
CA VAL A 26 19.02 17.79 2.65
C VAL A 26 19.04 16.98 1.35
N TYR A 27 17.88 16.58 0.82
CA TYR A 27 17.80 15.86 -0.47
C TYR A 27 18.02 16.75 -1.71
N ALA A 28 18.23 18.06 -1.54
CA ALA A 28 18.42 19.00 -2.65
C ALA A 28 19.89 19.27 -3.02
N GLN A 29 20.83 18.36 -2.70
CA GLN A 29 22.21 18.51 -3.16
C GLN A 29 22.37 17.95 -4.58
N GLY A 30 21.98 18.77 -5.56
CA GLY A 30 22.41 18.59 -6.95
C GLY A 30 23.92 18.79 -7.04
N THR A 31 24.62 17.80 -7.58
CA THR A 31 26.06 17.78 -7.79
C THR A 31 26.55 18.99 -8.59
N THR A 32 27.69 19.53 -8.16
CA THR A 32 28.39 20.71 -8.68
C THR A 32 28.75 20.64 -10.17
N PRO A 33 28.95 21.80 -10.84
CA PRO A 33 29.10 21.92 -12.28
C PRO A 33 30.47 21.42 -12.76
N GLY A 34 30.55 20.13 -13.06
CA GLY A 34 31.51 19.55 -13.99
C GLY A 34 30.77 19.14 -15.26
N TYR A 35 31.46 19.07 -16.39
CA TYR A 35 30.87 18.50 -17.60
C TYR A 35 30.33 17.09 -17.30
N PRO A 36 29.10 16.73 -17.69
CA PRO A 36 28.48 15.47 -17.30
C PRO A 36 29.31 14.29 -17.80
N THR A 37 29.65 13.36 -16.91
CA THR A 37 30.38 12.16 -17.31
C THR A 37 29.45 11.17 -18.00
N ASP A 38 30.01 10.24 -18.77
CA ASP A 38 29.22 9.16 -19.37
C ASP A 38 28.50 8.31 -18.32
N ASN A 39 29.07 8.21 -17.12
CA ASN A 39 28.42 7.52 -16.02
C ASN A 39 27.16 8.25 -15.54
N ASP A 40 27.19 9.58 -15.47
CA ASP A 40 26.04 10.39 -15.05
C ASP A 40 24.90 10.24 -16.06
N VAL A 41 25.22 10.31 -17.35
CA VAL A 41 24.26 10.09 -18.44
C VAL A 41 23.69 8.67 -18.37
N ASN A 42 24.54 7.66 -18.16
CA ASN A 42 24.10 6.27 -18.09
C ASN A 42 23.24 5.98 -16.85
N GLN A 43 23.44 6.66 -15.73
CA GLN A 43 22.59 6.53 -14.55
C GLN A 43 21.15 6.96 -14.85
N ILE A 44 20.99 8.06 -15.57
CA ILE A 44 19.66 8.54 -16.00
C ILE A 44 19.10 7.63 -17.10
N ALA A 45 19.91 7.24 -18.07
CA ALA A 45 19.49 6.38 -19.17
C ALA A 45 18.98 5.01 -18.68
N LYS A 46 19.55 4.45 -17.60
CA LYS A 46 19.04 3.21 -16.96
C LYS A 46 17.62 3.33 -16.42
N LYS A 47 17.20 4.54 -16.04
CA LYS A 47 15.86 4.82 -15.54
C LYS A 47 14.83 5.04 -16.66
N LEU A 48 15.28 5.04 -17.92
CA LEU A 48 14.46 5.30 -19.10
C LEU A 48 14.49 4.12 -20.08
N TYR A 49 13.32 3.75 -20.59
CA TYR A 49 13.14 2.84 -21.72
C TYR A 49 13.11 3.59 -23.04
N CYS A 50 13.65 2.97 -24.08
CA CYS A 50 13.55 3.46 -25.44
C CYS A 50 12.08 3.42 -25.92
N PRO A 51 11.44 4.55 -26.31
CA PRO A 51 10.06 4.54 -26.82
C PRO A 51 9.90 3.83 -28.17
N VAL A 52 11.00 3.60 -28.90
CA VAL A 52 10.98 2.97 -30.24
C VAL A 52 11.33 1.47 -30.16
N CYS A 53 12.13 1.05 -29.19
CA CYS A 53 12.55 -0.34 -29.03
C CYS A 53 11.69 -1.06 -27.98
N PRO A 54 11.32 -2.33 -28.20
CA PRO A 54 10.54 -3.07 -27.22
C PRO A 54 11.38 -3.34 -25.95
N ASN A 55 10.88 -2.86 -24.81
CA ASN A 55 11.39 -3.18 -23.45
C ASN A 55 12.92 -3.08 -23.28
N THR A 56 13.57 -2.18 -24.02
CA THR A 56 15.04 -2.04 -24.00
C THR A 56 15.43 -0.75 -23.30
N PRO A 57 16.22 -0.80 -22.22
CA PRO A 57 16.64 0.41 -21.52
C PRO A 57 17.59 1.23 -22.38
N LEU A 58 17.61 2.54 -22.15
CA LEU A 58 18.30 3.48 -23.02
C LEU A 58 19.83 3.36 -22.94
N ASP A 59 20.36 2.83 -21.83
CA ASP A 59 21.80 2.66 -21.61
C ASP A 59 22.42 1.55 -22.48
N VAL A 60 21.70 0.45 -22.70
CA VAL A 60 22.16 -0.70 -23.51
C VAL A 60 21.77 -0.59 -24.99
N CYS A 61 20.86 0.31 -25.33
CA CYS A 61 20.36 0.45 -26.69
C CYS A 61 21.41 1.12 -27.60
N GLU A 62 21.84 0.41 -28.65
CA GLU A 62 22.87 0.89 -29.60
C GLU A 62 22.30 1.55 -30.86
N THR A 63 20.98 1.68 -30.97
CA THR A 63 20.35 2.35 -32.13
C THR A 63 20.74 3.83 -32.19
N GLN A 64 20.64 4.43 -33.38
CA GLN A 64 20.94 5.86 -33.55
C GLN A 64 20.06 6.73 -32.66
N ALA A 65 18.75 6.44 -32.59
CA ALA A 65 17.82 7.17 -31.72
C ALA A 65 18.25 7.14 -30.23
N CYS A 66 18.73 6.00 -29.75
CA CYS A 66 19.21 5.86 -28.38
C CYS A 66 20.51 6.63 -28.11
N LYS A 67 21.39 6.76 -29.12
CA LYS A 67 22.58 7.63 -29.03
C LYS A 67 22.18 9.10 -28.99
N ASP A 68 21.22 9.50 -29.82
CA ASP A 68 20.74 10.88 -29.88
C ASP A 68 20.09 11.31 -28.56
N TRP A 69 19.25 10.45 -27.95
CA TRP A 69 18.67 10.77 -26.63
C TRP A 69 19.68 10.78 -25.49
N ARG A 70 20.71 9.91 -25.50
CA ARG A 70 21.83 10.01 -24.54
C ARG A 70 22.63 11.29 -24.74
N GLY A 71 22.77 11.75 -25.98
CA GLY A 71 23.28 13.08 -26.30
C GLY A 71 22.42 14.17 -25.64
N GLN A 72 21.11 14.11 -25.83
CA GLN A 72 20.17 15.08 -25.24
C GLN A 72 20.18 15.09 -23.70
N ILE A 73 20.30 13.93 -23.06
CA ILE A 73 20.49 13.84 -21.60
C ILE A 73 21.78 14.55 -21.18
N ARG A 74 22.87 14.35 -21.93
CA ARG A 74 24.15 15.01 -21.66
C ARG A 74 24.03 16.53 -21.81
N ASP A 75 23.36 16.99 -22.84
CA ASP A 75 23.14 18.42 -23.07
C ASP A 75 22.34 19.05 -21.92
N GLN A 76 21.24 18.42 -21.51
CA GLN A 76 20.42 18.90 -20.38
C GLN A 76 21.20 18.91 -19.05
N LEU A 77 21.98 17.86 -18.78
CA LEU A 77 22.86 17.85 -17.61
C LEU A 77 23.92 18.95 -17.67
N SER A 78 24.46 19.25 -18.86
CA SER A 78 25.44 20.32 -19.04
C SER A 78 24.83 21.71 -18.87
N GLU A 79 23.54 21.87 -19.16
CA GLU A 79 22.73 23.06 -18.90
C GLU A 79 22.38 23.23 -17.40
N GLY A 80 22.75 22.26 -16.54
CA GLY A 80 22.49 22.31 -15.11
C GLY A 80 21.12 21.76 -14.70
N TRP A 81 20.47 20.99 -15.58
CA TRP A 81 19.23 20.31 -15.23
C TRP A 81 19.50 19.21 -14.20
N THR A 82 18.59 19.06 -13.25
CA THR A 82 18.58 17.94 -12.31
C THR A 82 18.12 16.67 -13.01
N GLU A 83 18.54 15.51 -12.49
CA GLU A 83 18.08 14.21 -12.98
C GLU A 83 16.55 14.12 -13.10
N GLN A 84 15.81 14.61 -12.09
CA GLN A 84 14.36 14.56 -12.12
C GLN A 84 13.75 15.44 -13.21
N GLN A 85 14.37 16.60 -13.50
CA GLN A 85 13.91 17.48 -14.60
C GLN A 85 14.13 16.83 -15.96
N VAL A 86 15.27 16.15 -16.15
CA VAL A 86 15.54 15.37 -17.38
C VAL A 86 14.49 14.27 -17.54
N ILE A 87 14.27 13.47 -16.49
CA ILE A 87 13.27 12.39 -16.53
C ILE A 87 11.87 12.95 -16.83
N ASP A 88 11.46 14.02 -16.14
CA ASP A 88 10.16 14.65 -16.32
C ASP A 88 9.99 15.22 -17.74
N TYR A 89 11.05 15.73 -18.36
CA TYR A 89 11.06 16.15 -19.76
C TYR A 89 10.76 14.96 -20.70
N PHE A 90 11.45 13.84 -20.54
CA PHE A 90 11.21 12.65 -21.36
C PHE A 90 9.80 12.09 -21.14
N VAL A 91 9.26 12.13 -19.92
CA VAL A 91 7.86 11.74 -19.64
C VAL A 91 6.87 12.68 -20.31
N ALA A 92 7.12 13.99 -20.29
CA ALA A 92 6.24 14.95 -20.94
C ALA A 92 6.18 14.74 -22.46
N GLN A 93 7.28 14.30 -23.08
CA GLN A 93 7.36 14.06 -24.52
C GLN A 93 6.85 12.67 -24.95
N TYR A 94 7.16 11.63 -24.18
CA TYR A 94 6.93 10.23 -24.58
C TYR A 94 5.94 9.47 -23.68
N GLY A 95 5.44 10.10 -22.62
CA GLY A 95 4.49 9.53 -21.66
C GLY A 95 5.13 8.67 -20.57
N GLU A 96 4.32 8.10 -19.67
CA GLU A 96 4.83 7.31 -18.54
C GLU A 96 5.49 5.98 -18.95
N ARG A 97 5.24 5.51 -20.18
CA ARG A 97 5.80 4.26 -20.71
C ARG A 97 7.32 4.28 -20.87
N VAL A 98 7.93 5.46 -20.90
CA VAL A 98 9.39 5.56 -20.97
C VAL A 98 10.07 5.41 -19.62
N LEU A 99 9.34 5.42 -18.50
CA LEU A 99 10.00 5.16 -17.22
C LEU A 99 10.22 3.67 -16.99
N ALA A 100 11.41 3.34 -16.50
CA ALA A 100 11.71 2.02 -15.99
C ALA A 100 10.92 1.68 -14.71
N GLU A 101 10.65 2.69 -13.89
CA GLU A 101 9.89 2.56 -12.64
C GLU A 101 8.73 3.55 -12.60
N PRO A 102 7.51 3.16 -12.21
CA PRO A 102 6.37 4.09 -12.16
C PRO A 102 6.70 5.28 -11.23
N GLN A 103 6.53 6.51 -11.74
CA GLN A 103 6.78 7.71 -10.94
C GLN A 103 5.94 7.66 -9.67
N ARG A 104 6.57 7.86 -8.51
CA ARG A 104 5.89 7.95 -7.22
C ARG A 104 5.13 9.28 -7.05
N LYS A 105 4.49 9.80 -8.10
CA LYS A 105 3.67 11.00 -8.03
C LYS A 105 2.24 10.62 -7.62
N GLY A 106 1.95 10.75 -6.33
CA GLY A 106 0.62 10.95 -5.72
C GLY A 106 -0.38 9.79 -5.77
N PHE A 107 -0.59 9.16 -6.92
CA PHE A 107 -1.65 8.16 -7.12
C PHE A 107 -1.30 6.79 -6.54
N THR A 108 -0.01 6.43 -6.52
CA THR A 108 0.46 5.19 -5.88
C THR A 108 0.09 5.14 -4.40
N SER A 109 0.10 6.27 -3.69
CA SER A 109 -0.25 6.30 -2.26
C SER A 109 -1.72 6.00 -1.99
N LEU A 110 -2.63 6.43 -2.87
CA LEU A 110 -4.07 6.17 -2.74
C LEU A 110 -4.41 4.69 -2.95
N VAL A 111 -3.76 4.05 -3.92
CA VAL A 111 -3.91 2.60 -4.17
C VAL A 111 -3.41 1.78 -2.97
N TRP A 112 -2.38 2.23 -2.27
CA TRP A 112 -1.90 1.61 -1.04
C TRP A 112 -2.75 1.93 0.20
N LEU A 113 -3.47 3.06 0.21
CA LEU A 113 -4.38 3.42 1.30
C LEU A 113 -5.70 2.65 1.23
N PHE A 114 -6.17 2.34 0.03
CA PHE A 114 -7.38 1.57 -0.21
C PHE A 114 -7.45 0.23 0.56
N PRO A 115 -6.45 -0.67 0.50
CA PRO A 115 -6.49 -1.95 1.22
C PRO A 115 -6.56 -1.78 2.74
N VAL A 116 -5.90 -0.74 3.29
CA VAL A 116 -5.94 -0.45 4.73
C VAL A 116 -7.34 0.01 5.15
N ILE A 117 -7.96 0.92 4.39
CA ILE A 117 -9.33 1.40 4.66
C ILE A 117 -10.33 0.25 4.54
N ALA A 118 -10.23 -0.57 3.49
CA ALA A 118 -11.12 -1.71 3.28
C ALA A 118 -11.01 -2.73 4.42
N ALA A 119 -9.79 -3.02 4.88
CA ALA A 119 -9.57 -3.93 6.01
C ALA A 119 -10.19 -3.38 7.31
N LEU A 120 -9.98 -2.10 7.62
CA LEU A 120 -10.55 -1.46 8.81
C LEU A 120 -12.08 -1.44 8.80
N LEU A 121 -12.69 -1.14 7.65
CA LEU A 121 -14.15 -1.16 7.50
C LEU A 121 -14.71 -2.58 7.68
N GLY A 122 -14.05 -3.59 7.09
CA GLY A 122 -14.45 -4.99 7.25
C GLY A 122 -14.37 -5.46 8.71
N LEU A 123 -13.30 -5.12 9.41
CA LEU A 123 -13.13 -5.39 10.85
C LEU A 123 -14.21 -4.70 11.70
N TRP A 124 -14.54 -3.45 11.38
CA TRP A 124 -15.56 -2.71 12.11
C TRP A 124 -16.96 -3.30 11.92
N ILE A 125 -17.36 -3.59 10.68
CA ILE A 125 -18.67 -4.20 10.36
C ILE A 125 -18.80 -5.57 11.03
N SER A 126 -17.77 -6.42 10.92
CA SER A 126 -17.78 -7.74 11.53
C SER A 126 -17.87 -7.67 13.06
N TYR A 127 -17.18 -6.72 13.70
CA TYR A 127 -17.28 -6.50 15.14
C TYR A 127 -18.71 -6.14 15.59
N GLU A 128 -19.39 -5.22 14.88
CA GLU A 128 -20.77 -4.82 15.21
C GLU A 128 -21.76 -6.00 15.07
N ILE A 129 -21.60 -6.83 14.02
CA ILE A 129 -22.43 -8.03 13.83
C ILE A 129 -22.20 -9.05 14.95
N LEU A 130 -20.95 -9.34 15.30
CA LEU A 130 -20.60 -10.28 16.37
C LEU A 130 -21.12 -9.82 17.74
N LYS A 131 -21.07 -8.51 18.00
CA LYS A 131 -21.63 -7.90 19.21
C LYS A 131 -23.14 -8.10 19.28
N GLY A 132 -23.85 -7.92 18.16
CA GLY A 132 -25.29 -8.16 18.07
C GLY A 132 -25.70 -9.63 18.26
N TRP A 133 -24.88 -10.58 17.82
CA TRP A 133 -25.15 -12.01 18.00
C TRP A 133 -24.91 -12.51 19.42
N ARG A 134 -23.97 -11.92 20.16
CA ARG A 134 -23.74 -12.27 21.58
C ARG A 134 -24.90 -11.87 22.48
N ALA A 135 -25.67 -10.84 22.13
CA ALA A 135 -26.83 -10.40 22.92
C ALA A 135 -28.09 -11.28 22.72
N LYS A 136 -28.15 -12.12 21.67
CA LYS A 136 -29.35 -12.89 21.30
C LYS A 136 -29.26 -14.39 21.58
N LYS A 137 -28.34 -14.83 22.46
CA LYS A 137 -28.17 -16.25 22.82
C LYS A 137 -28.53 -16.53 24.28
N GLN A 138 -29.78 -16.27 24.63
CA GLN A 138 -30.48 -17.04 25.66
C GLN A 138 -31.59 -17.83 24.98
N VAL A 139 -31.22 -18.99 24.43
CA VAL A 139 -32.22 -20.03 24.14
C VAL A 139 -32.43 -20.76 25.45
N THR A 140 -33.47 -20.37 26.19
CA THR A 140 -33.99 -21.16 27.29
C THR A 140 -34.54 -22.44 26.68
N ILE A 141 -33.78 -23.53 26.76
CA ILE A 141 -34.27 -24.87 26.45
C ILE A 141 -35.37 -25.13 27.48
N PRO A 142 -36.64 -25.39 27.10
CA PRO A 142 -37.63 -25.80 28.08
C PRO A 142 -37.14 -27.12 28.69
N ILE A 143 -36.99 -27.11 30.02
CA ILE A 143 -36.73 -28.32 30.77
C ILE A 143 -37.95 -29.19 30.55
N VAL A 144 -37.79 -30.33 29.86
CA VAL A 144 -38.82 -31.37 29.84
C VAL A 144 -38.79 -32.01 31.23
N GLU A 145 -39.37 -31.30 32.18
CA GLU A 145 -39.67 -31.80 33.51
C GLU A 145 -40.84 -32.76 33.35
N ASN A 146 -40.48 -34.04 33.23
CA ASN A 146 -41.26 -35.22 33.60
C ASN A 146 -42.78 -34.99 33.67
N SER A 147 -43.40 -34.68 32.54
CA SER A 147 -44.85 -34.58 32.41
C SER A 147 -45.33 -35.76 31.59
N GLN A 148 -45.56 -36.85 32.32
CA GLN A 148 -46.52 -37.90 31.97
C GLN A 148 -46.18 -38.69 30.70
N ILE A 149 -45.30 -39.69 30.85
CA ILE A 149 -45.46 -40.88 30.02
C ILE A 149 -46.82 -41.46 30.42
N SER A 150 -47.84 -41.19 29.61
CA SER A 150 -49.19 -41.73 29.80
C SER A 150 -49.09 -43.26 29.93
N PRO A 151 -49.81 -43.89 30.86
CA PRO A 151 -49.82 -45.36 31.00
C PRO A 151 -50.19 -46.08 29.69
N GLU A 152 -50.86 -45.38 28.78
CA GLU A 152 -51.15 -45.84 27.42
C GLU A 152 -49.89 -45.98 26.54
N VAL A 153 -48.91 -45.08 26.69
CA VAL A 153 -47.64 -45.13 25.95
C VAL A 153 -46.77 -46.29 26.45
N LEU A 154 -46.76 -46.54 27.76
CA LEU A 154 -46.04 -47.70 28.33
C LEU A 154 -46.65 -49.01 27.84
N ALA A 155 -47.97 -49.14 27.87
CA ALA A 155 -48.66 -50.35 27.39
C ALA A 155 -48.34 -50.65 25.91
N LYS A 156 -48.23 -49.61 25.08
CA LYS A 156 -47.91 -49.74 23.66
C LYS A 156 -46.45 -50.17 23.40
N ILE A 157 -45.52 -49.64 24.19
CA ILE A 157 -44.11 -50.05 24.15
C ILE A 157 -43.95 -51.51 24.58
N GLU A 158 -44.64 -51.93 25.64
CA GLU A 158 -44.60 -53.32 26.13
C GLU A 158 -45.16 -54.31 25.10
N GLU A 159 -46.19 -53.91 24.35
CA GLU A 159 -46.76 -54.72 23.27
C GLU A 159 -45.80 -54.87 22.09
N GLU A 160 -45.11 -53.80 21.70
CA GLU A 160 -44.09 -53.85 20.62
C GLU A 160 -42.91 -54.73 21.01
N ILE A 161 -42.39 -54.62 22.24
CA ILE A 161 -41.28 -55.46 22.70
C ILE A 161 -41.67 -56.95 22.69
N ARG A 162 -42.92 -57.27 23.08
CA ARG A 162 -43.43 -58.65 23.05
C ARG A 162 -43.60 -59.21 21.63
N LYS A 163 -43.84 -58.36 20.62
CA LYS A 163 -43.89 -58.80 19.21
C LYS A 163 -42.50 -59.06 18.62
N LEU A 164 -41.46 -58.49 19.22
CA LEU A 164 -40.09 -58.59 18.74
C LEU A 164 -39.29 -59.75 19.36
N ASN A 165 -39.87 -60.50 20.31
CA ASN A 165 -39.25 -61.62 21.01
C ASN A 165 -40.14 -62.87 20.92
#